data_AF-A0A6A3ENQ8-F1
#
_entry.id   AF-A0A6A3ENQ8-F1
#
_cell.length_a   1.000
_cell.length_b   1.000
_cell.length_c   1.000
_cell.angle_alpha   90.00
_cell.angle_beta   90.00
_cell.angle_gamma   90.00
#
_symmetry.space_group_name_H-M   'P 1'
#
loop_
_entity.id
_entity.type
_entity.pdbx_description
1 polymer ?
#
loop_
_entity_poly.entity_id
_entity_poly.type
_entity_poly.pdbx_seq_one_letter_code
_entity_poly.pdbx_strand_id
1 'polypeptide(L)'
;MSPNSLGPNEVLLEDNYFLWEFNCRMALARKGLLDHVEMKPEGAAKRETKAWNAADFKAMAVISKLLSPVYQSMIRECKSAKEVWEMLREFFVKQNLHNRFQLRKQLHEFQMTSGTDLMDHLLKFDDLCLRLSAVGDKLNDDEKLVILLGSLSSEYDTMLKIIEAHSSVTLMDAK
;
A
#
# COMPACT_ATOMS: atom_id res chain seq x y z
N MET A 1 -35.79 0.61 -9.30
CA MET A 1 -34.52 1.15 -8.81
C MET A 1 -33.48 0.06 -9.00
N SER A 2 -32.47 0.27 -9.83
CA SER A 2 -31.41 -0.71 -10.04
C SER A 2 -30.62 -0.89 -8.73
N PRO A 3 -30.22 -2.12 -8.35
CA PRO A 3 -29.32 -2.29 -7.22
C PRO A 3 -27.99 -1.66 -7.64
N ASN A 4 -27.54 -0.64 -6.91
CA ASN A 4 -26.18 -0.11 -7.04
C ASN A 4 -25.20 -1.25 -6.75
N SER A 5 -24.77 -1.95 -7.80
CA SER A 5 -23.65 -2.88 -7.76
C SER A 5 -22.42 -2.06 -7.41
N LEU A 6 -21.79 -2.39 -6.28
CA LEU A 6 -20.54 -1.77 -5.89
C LEU A 6 -19.50 -2.05 -6.98
N GLY A 7 -18.74 -1.02 -7.35
CA GLY A 7 -17.63 -1.18 -8.29
C GLY A 7 -16.52 -2.08 -7.70
N PRO A 8 -15.67 -2.70 -8.52
CA PRO A 8 -14.58 -3.57 -8.04
C PRO A 8 -13.61 -2.86 -7.08
N ASN A 9 -13.48 -1.53 -7.20
CA ASN A 9 -12.61 -0.71 -6.33
C ASN A 9 -13.32 -0.19 -5.06
N GLU A 10 -14.59 -0.53 -4.86
CA GLU A 10 -15.37 -0.14 -3.68
C GLU A 10 -15.38 -1.25 -2.61
N VAL A 11 -15.02 -2.49 -2.95
CA VAL A 11 -14.97 -3.62 -2.02
C VAL A 11 -13.53 -3.86 -1.58
N LEU A 12 -13.31 -4.05 -0.28
CA LEU A 12 -11.99 -4.34 0.29
C LEU A 12 -11.50 -5.73 -0.12
N LEU A 13 -10.33 -5.74 -0.75
CA LEU A 13 -9.54 -6.89 -1.16
C LEU A 13 -8.16 -6.82 -0.49
N GLU A 14 -7.34 -7.86 -0.71
CA GLU A 14 -6.03 -7.98 -0.07
C GLU A 14 -5.03 -6.89 -0.49
N ASP A 15 -5.15 -6.39 -1.71
CA ASP A 15 -4.17 -5.53 -2.39
C ASP A 15 -4.64 -4.08 -2.59
N ASN A 16 -5.88 -3.74 -2.21
CA ASN A 16 -6.47 -2.44 -2.51
C ASN A 16 -6.77 -1.57 -1.27
N TYR A 17 -6.21 -1.91 -0.10
CA TYR A 17 -6.54 -1.28 1.18
C TYR A 17 -6.53 0.25 1.15
N PHE A 18 -5.48 0.89 0.62
CA PHE A 18 -5.40 2.36 0.62
C PHE A 18 -6.47 3.02 -0.25
N LEU A 19 -6.76 2.45 -1.41
CA LEU A 19 -7.81 2.94 -2.29
C LEU A 19 -9.18 2.73 -1.65
N TRP A 20 -9.40 1.55 -1.05
CA TRP A 20 -10.59 1.26 -0.29
C TRP A 20 -10.76 2.21 0.91
N GLU A 21 -9.69 2.47 1.66
CA GLU A 21 -9.70 3.34 2.84
C GLU A 21 -10.17 4.74 2.45
N PHE A 22 -9.58 5.29 1.39
CA PHE A 22 -9.98 6.58 0.84
C PHE A 22 -11.47 6.58 0.42
N ASN A 23 -11.89 5.58 -0.35
CA ASN A 23 -13.27 5.46 -0.83
C ASN A 23 -14.28 5.31 0.32
N CYS A 24 -13.94 4.53 1.34
CA CYS A 24 -14.75 4.31 2.52
C CYS A 24 -14.89 5.59 3.36
N ARG A 25 -13.81 6.35 3.55
CA ARG A 25 -13.87 7.69 4.18
C ARG A 25 -14.80 8.63 3.40
N MET A 26 -14.71 8.63 2.07
CA MET A 26 -15.61 9.44 1.23
C MET A 26 -17.08 8.99 1.35
N ALA A 27 -17.34 7.68 1.43
CA ALA A 27 -18.68 7.15 1.63
C ALA A 27 -19.28 7.54 2.99
N LEU A 28 -18.48 7.52 4.05
CA LEU A 28 -18.87 7.97 5.39
C LEU A 28 -19.09 9.50 5.43
N ALA A 29 -18.19 10.27 4.84
CA ALA A 29 -18.29 11.74 4.78
C ALA A 29 -19.57 12.21 4.09
N ARG A 30 -19.94 11.60 2.95
CA ARG A 30 -21.21 11.89 2.23
C ARG A 30 -22.46 11.66 3.08
N LYS A 31 -22.35 10.84 4.14
CA LYS A 31 -23.44 10.53 5.06
C LYS A 31 -23.34 11.29 6.40
N GLY A 32 -22.33 12.15 6.56
CA GLY A 32 -22.05 12.84 7.83
C GLY A 32 -21.59 11.90 8.95
N LEU A 33 -20.98 10.76 8.60
CA LEU A 33 -20.60 9.71 9.55
C LEU A 33 -19.08 9.59 9.79
N LEU A 34 -18.27 10.45 9.16
CA LEU A 34 -16.81 10.36 9.19
C LEU A 34 -16.22 10.45 10.61
N ASP A 35 -16.84 11.25 11.49
CA ASP A 35 -16.35 11.43 12.86
C ASP A 35 -16.42 10.15 13.70
N HIS A 36 -17.23 9.16 13.30
CA HIS A 36 -17.33 7.85 13.97
C HIS A 36 -16.09 6.96 13.75
N VAL A 37 -15.28 7.22 12.72
CA VAL A 37 -14.04 6.48 12.46
C VAL A 37 -12.79 7.31 12.75
N GLU A 38 -12.84 8.64 12.59
CA GLU A 38 -11.71 9.52 12.89
C GLU A 38 -11.58 9.84 14.40
N MET A 39 -12.70 9.82 15.14
CA MET A 39 -12.74 10.11 16.59
C MET A 39 -12.06 11.44 16.96
N LYS A 40 -12.54 12.55 16.39
CA LYS A 40 -12.08 13.90 16.77
C LYS A 40 -12.39 14.21 18.24
N PRO A 41 -11.52 14.97 18.95
CA PRO A 41 -11.70 15.28 20.37
C PRO A 41 -13.06 15.92 20.70
N GLU A 42 -13.60 16.75 19.80
CA GLU A 42 -14.89 17.42 20.03
C GLU A 42 -16.09 16.46 19.99
N GLY A 43 -15.95 15.27 19.39
CA GLY A 43 -16.99 14.24 19.34
C GLY A 43 -17.08 13.39 20.61
N ALA A 44 -16.04 13.39 21.45
CA ALA A 44 -15.97 12.55 22.65
C ALA A 44 -17.08 12.86 23.67
N ALA A 45 -17.48 14.12 23.79
CA ALA A 45 -18.53 14.57 24.71
C ALA A 45 -19.95 14.11 24.32
N LYS A 46 -20.17 13.64 23.09
CA LYS A 46 -21.47 13.15 22.58
C LYS A 46 -21.56 11.62 22.54
N ARG A 47 -20.48 10.92 22.89
CA ARG A 47 -20.47 9.45 23.02
C ARG A 47 -21.57 9.05 24.00
N GLU A 48 -22.24 7.94 23.72
CA GLU A 48 -23.30 7.34 24.55
C GLU A 48 -24.71 7.93 24.43
N THR A 49 -24.92 9.00 23.65
CA THR A 49 -26.30 9.37 23.30
C THR A 49 -26.94 8.31 22.39
N LYS A 50 -28.26 8.10 22.51
CA LYS A 50 -28.99 7.19 21.61
C LYS A 50 -28.80 7.57 20.13
N ALA A 51 -28.73 8.87 19.84
CA ALA A 51 -28.48 9.39 18.49
C ALA A 51 -27.08 9.02 17.98
N TRP A 52 -26.06 9.14 18.84
CA TRP A 52 -24.70 8.72 18.52
C TRP A 52 -24.64 7.23 18.22
N ASN A 53 -25.19 6.39 19.10
CA ASN A 53 -25.16 4.93 18.91
C ASN A 53 -25.87 4.49 17.62
N ALA A 54 -26.98 5.14 17.28
CA ALA A 54 -27.68 4.88 16.02
C ALA A 54 -26.85 5.31 14.79
N ALA A 55 -26.14 6.44 14.87
CA ALA A 55 -25.24 6.90 13.81
C ALA A 55 -23.99 6.02 13.69
N ASP A 56 -23.46 5.53 14.82
CA ASP A 56 -22.32 4.63 14.86
C ASP A 56 -22.64 3.29 14.20
N PHE A 57 -23.81 2.72 14.50
CA PHE A 57 -24.26 1.50 13.84
C PHE A 57 -24.50 1.69 12.33
N LYS A 58 -24.96 2.88 11.91
CA LYS A 58 -25.05 3.23 10.48
C LYS A 58 -23.67 3.30 9.83
N ALA A 59 -22.67 3.86 10.53
CA ALA A 59 -21.29 3.91 10.04
C ALA A 59 -20.72 2.49 9.89
N MET A 60 -20.92 1.61 10.88
CA MET A 60 -20.58 0.19 10.77
C MET A 60 -21.22 -0.46 9.54
N ALA A 61 -22.53 -0.27 9.35
CA ALA A 61 -23.24 -0.86 8.21
C ALA A 61 -22.70 -0.38 6.85
N VAL A 62 -22.28 0.89 6.76
CA VAL A 62 -21.62 1.42 5.56
C VAL A 62 -20.28 0.73 5.33
N ILE A 63 -19.44 0.63 6.36
CA ILE A 63 -18.13 -0.04 6.26
C ILE A 63 -18.32 -1.50 5.85
N SER A 64 -19.16 -2.26 6.56
CA SER A 64 -19.40 -3.69 6.30
C SER A 64 -19.88 -3.97 4.88
N LYS A 65 -20.67 -3.06 4.29
CA LYS A 65 -21.12 -3.19 2.90
C LYS A 65 -19.97 -3.09 1.90
N LEU A 66 -18.90 -2.39 2.26
CA LEU A 66 -17.69 -2.21 1.44
C LEU A 66 -16.65 -3.30 1.71
N LEU A 67 -16.97 -4.36 2.45
CA LEU A 67 -16.06 -5.46 2.74
C LEU A 67 -16.41 -6.70 1.93
N SER A 68 -15.39 -7.44 1.53
CA SER A 68 -15.57 -8.82 1.06
C SER A 68 -16.02 -9.73 2.24
N PRO A 69 -16.64 -10.89 1.97
CA PRO A 69 -17.12 -11.80 3.02
C PRO A 69 -16.03 -12.21 4.03
N VAL A 70 -14.78 -12.33 3.58
CA VAL A 70 -13.63 -12.65 4.43
C VAL A 70 -13.44 -11.59 5.52
N TYR A 71 -13.41 -10.32 5.13
CA TYR A 71 -13.23 -9.21 6.08
C TYR A 71 -14.50 -8.91 6.90
N GLN A 72 -15.69 -9.23 6.38
CA GLN A 72 -16.92 -9.20 7.19
C GLN A 72 -16.85 -10.18 8.36
N SER A 73 -16.31 -11.38 8.14
CA SER A 73 -16.11 -12.38 9.20
C SER A 73 -15.13 -11.88 10.27
N MET A 74 -14.05 -11.22 9.84
CA MET A 74 -13.02 -10.67 10.73
C MET A 74 -13.58 -9.66 11.74
N ILE A 75 -14.53 -8.83 11.31
CA ILE A 75 -15.07 -7.73 12.13
C ILE A 75 -16.30 -8.12 12.97
N ARG A 76 -16.69 -9.40 12.97
CA ARG A 76 -17.96 -9.88 13.53
C ARG A 76 -18.19 -9.50 15.00
N GLU A 77 -17.13 -9.48 15.79
CA GLU A 77 -17.17 -9.18 17.23
C GLU A 77 -16.96 -7.69 17.56
N CYS A 78 -16.75 -6.84 16.54
CA CYS A 78 -16.62 -5.39 16.73
C CYS A 78 -17.96 -4.77 17.14
N LYS A 79 -17.91 -3.82 18.07
CA LYS A 79 -19.08 -3.18 18.68
C LYS A 79 -19.28 -1.73 18.24
N SER A 80 -18.31 -1.16 17.54
CA SER A 80 -18.39 0.22 17.03
C SER A 80 -17.74 0.36 15.65
N ALA A 81 -18.13 1.41 14.93
CA ALA A 81 -17.52 1.76 13.65
C ALA A 81 -16.00 2.01 13.79
N LYS A 82 -15.59 2.58 14.92
CA LYS A 82 -14.18 2.79 15.24
C LYS A 82 -13.43 1.47 15.43
N GLU A 83 -13.99 0.52 16.16
CA GLU A 83 -13.36 -0.81 16.34
C GLU A 83 -13.20 -1.53 15.00
N VAL A 84 -14.22 -1.51 14.15
CA VAL A 84 -14.14 -2.06 12.78
C VAL A 84 -13.01 -1.38 12.00
N TRP A 85 -12.98 -0.06 12.00
CA TRP A 85 -12.00 0.74 11.28
C TRP A 85 -10.57 0.44 11.73
N GLU A 86 -10.33 0.44 13.04
CA GLU A 86 -9.02 0.19 13.63
C GLU A 86 -8.56 -1.24 13.41
N MET A 87 -9.46 -2.23 13.54
CA MET A 87 -9.11 -3.63 13.31
C MET A 87 -8.66 -3.87 11.85
N LEU A 88 -9.39 -3.31 10.87
CA LEU A 88 -9.00 -3.38 9.47
C LEU A 88 -7.68 -2.64 9.23
N ARG A 89 -7.55 -1.41 9.76
CA ARG A 89 -6.33 -0.62 9.64
C ARG A 89 -5.11 -1.35 10.19
N GLU A 90 -5.20 -1.88 11.40
CA GLU A 90 -4.09 -2.63 12.00
C GLU A 90 -3.73 -3.87 11.20
N PHE A 91 -4.72 -4.64 10.74
CA PHE A 91 -4.50 -5.84 9.95
C PHE A 91 -3.73 -5.52 8.66
N PHE A 92 -4.24 -4.56 7.88
CA PHE A 92 -3.65 -4.21 6.59
C PHE A 92 -2.36 -3.40 6.72
N VAL A 93 -2.20 -2.55 7.74
CA VAL A 93 -0.93 -1.88 8.01
C VAL A 93 0.12 -2.91 8.42
N LYS A 94 -0.21 -3.89 9.28
CA LYS A 94 0.73 -4.98 9.63
C LYS A 94 1.08 -5.83 8.41
N GLN A 95 0.08 -6.20 7.60
CA GLN A 95 0.30 -6.97 6.37
C GLN A 95 1.14 -6.19 5.35
N ASN A 96 0.86 -4.89 5.17
CA ASN A 96 1.67 -4.02 4.32
C ASN A 96 3.10 -3.92 4.86
N LEU A 97 3.30 -3.67 6.16
CA LEU A 97 4.64 -3.66 6.76
C LEU A 97 5.40 -4.96 6.50
N HIS A 98 4.73 -6.11 6.64
CA HIS A 98 5.31 -7.41 6.32
C HIS A 98 5.65 -7.53 4.83
N ASN A 99 4.71 -7.21 3.93
CA ASN A 99 4.90 -7.28 2.48
C ASN A 99 6.03 -6.35 2.01
N ARG A 100 6.05 -5.11 2.51
CA ARG A 100 7.11 -4.14 2.28
C ARG A 100 8.45 -4.66 2.77
N PHE A 101 8.50 -5.23 3.97
CA PHE A 101 9.72 -5.87 4.49
C PHE A 101 10.20 -7.02 3.60
N GLN A 102 9.31 -7.92 3.18
CA GLN A 102 9.67 -9.04 2.29
C GLN A 102 10.17 -8.55 0.94
N LEU A 103 9.52 -7.54 0.34
CA LEU A 103 9.94 -6.94 -0.93
C LEU A 103 11.29 -6.23 -0.80
N ARG A 104 11.52 -5.48 0.29
CA ARG A 104 12.82 -4.86 0.57
C ARG A 104 13.92 -5.90 0.79
N LYS A 105 13.61 -7.01 1.46
CA LYS A 105 14.52 -8.14 1.59
C LYS A 105 14.86 -8.74 0.22
N GLN A 106 13.86 -8.99 -0.62
CA GLN A 106 14.06 -9.46 -2.00
C GLN A 106 14.92 -8.49 -2.82
N LEU A 107 14.71 -7.18 -2.66
CA LEU A 107 15.49 -6.14 -3.32
C LEU A 107 16.97 -6.14 -2.87
N HIS A 108 17.22 -6.28 -1.57
CA HIS A 108 18.59 -6.36 -1.04
C HIS A 108 19.31 -7.66 -1.44
N GLU A 109 18.57 -8.76 -1.58
CA GLU A 109 19.08 -10.05 -2.02
C GLU A 109 19.07 -10.19 -3.56
N PHE A 110 18.62 -9.16 -4.29
CA PHE A 110 18.48 -9.19 -5.73
C PHE A 110 19.86 -9.18 -6.39
N GLN A 111 20.23 -10.30 -7.00
CA GLN A 111 21.53 -10.51 -7.63
C GLN A 111 21.32 -11.36 -8.89
N MET A 112 22.05 -11.01 -9.94
CA MET A 112 22.06 -11.71 -11.21
C MET A 112 22.96 -12.94 -11.08
N THR A 113 22.42 -14.11 -11.38
CA THR A 113 23.21 -15.34 -11.47
C THR A 113 24.06 -15.29 -12.75
N SER A 114 25.30 -15.80 -12.68
CA SER A 114 26.14 -15.98 -13.88
C SER A 114 25.44 -16.80 -14.96
N GLY A 115 25.57 -16.37 -16.21
CA GLY A 115 24.91 -17.00 -17.36
C GLY A 115 23.40 -16.76 -17.50
N THR A 116 22.78 -15.91 -16.66
CA THR A 116 21.39 -15.46 -16.87
C THR A 116 21.35 -14.41 -17.98
N ASP A 117 20.24 -14.32 -18.71
CA ASP A 117 20.02 -13.24 -19.67
C ASP A 117 19.82 -11.88 -18.95
N LEU A 118 20.46 -10.83 -19.47
CA LEU A 118 20.40 -9.49 -18.88
C LEU A 118 18.99 -8.87 -18.99
N MET A 119 18.29 -9.08 -20.11
CA MET A 119 16.94 -8.55 -20.30
C MET A 119 15.96 -9.19 -19.31
N ASP A 120 16.06 -10.51 -19.12
CA ASP A 120 15.27 -11.22 -18.10
C ASP A 120 15.54 -10.68 -16.68
N HIS A 121 16.80 -10.34 -16.36
CA HIS A 121 17.16 -9.72 -15.08
C HIS A 121 16.54 -8.33 -14.92
N LEU A 122 16.61 -7.49 -15.97
CA LEU A 122 16.01 -6.15 -15.98
C LEU A 122 14.49 -6.21 -15.79
N LEU A 123 13.80 -7.14 -16.45
CA LEU A 123 12.35 -7.31 -16.32
C LEU A 123 11.95 -7.72 -14.90
N LYS A 124 12.71 -8.63 -14.26
CA LYS A 124 12.47 -9.02 -12.87
C LYS A 124 12.69 -7.85 -11.90
N PHE A 125 13.69 -7.01 -12.17
CA PHE A 125 13.93 -5.82 -11.37
C PHE A 125 12.79 -4.81 -11.48
N ASP A 126 12.27 -4.58 -12.69
CA ASP A 126 11.14 -3.68 -12.90
C ASP A 126 9.86 -4.19 -12.22
N ASP A 127 9.56 -5.49 -12.31
CA ASP A 127 8.46 -6.12 -11.56
C ASP A 127 8.60 -5.91 -10.04
N LEU A 128 9.80 -6.09 -9.50
CA LEU A 128 10.07 -5.87 -8.09
C LEU A 128 9.85 -4.40 -7.68
N CYS A 129 10.27 -3.45 -8.53
CA CYS A 129 10.03 -2.02 -8.32
C CYS A 129 8.54 -1.66 -8.37
N LEU A 130 7.78 -2.25 -9.30
CA LEU A 130 6.33 -2.07 -9.41
C LEU A 130 5.62 -2.59 -8.16
N ARG A 131 6.00 -3.77 -7.67
CA ARG A 131 5.43 -4.38 -6.44
C ARG A 131 5.76 -3.54 -5.20
N LEU A 132 6.97 -3.00 -5.08
CA LEU A 132 7.36 -2.06 -4.04
C LEU A 132 6.52 -0.78 -4.08
N SER A 133 6.30 -0.21 -5.28
CA SER A 133 5.43 0.95 -5.46
C SER A 133 3.98 0.65 -5.07
N ALA A 134 3.46 -0.56 -5.35
CA ALA A 134 2.10 -0.95 -5.03
C ALA A 134 1.83 -0.99 -3.51
N VAL A 135 2.85 -1.30 -2.69
CA VAL A 135 2.75 -1.27 -1.22
C VAL A 135 3.08 0.11 -0.62
N GLY A 136 3.34 1.12 -1.46
CA GLY A 136 3.66 2.49 -1.04
C GLY A 136 5.13 2.71 -0.71
N ASP A 137 6.04 1.86 -1.18
CA ASP A 137 7.48 1.94 -0.96
C ASP A 137 8.23 2.22 -2.28
N LYS A 138 8.02 3.41 -2.82
CA LYS A 138 8.57 3.78 -4.14
C LYS A 138 10.05 4.16 -4.03
N LEU A 139 10.89 3.49 -4.82
CA LEU A 139 12.29 3.87 -5.04
C LEU A 139 12.37 5.07 -6.00
N ASN A 140 13.29 5.99 -5.73
CA ASN A 140 13.66 7.01 -6.71
C ASN A 140 14.56 6.41 -7.81
N ASP A 141 14.72 7.13 -8.91
CA ASP A 141 15.41 6.57 -10.08
C ASP A 141 16.92 6.38 -9.85
N ASP A 142 17.55 7.21 -9.01
CA ASP A 142 18.96 7.05 -8.62
C ASP A 142 19.15 5.78 -7.77
N GLU A 143 18.27 5.53 -6.80
CA GLU A 143 18.26 4.31 -5.98
C GLU A 143 18.09 3.07 -6.86
N LYS A 144 17.15 3.10 -7.81
CA LYS A 144 16.94 2.00 -8.75
C LYS A 144 18.21 1.71 -9.55
N LEU A 145 18.86 2.76 -10.06
CA LEU A 145 20.06 2.63 -10.87
C LEU A 145 21.23 2.04 -10.06
N VAL A 146 21.46 2.55 -8.84
CA VAL A 146 22.51 2.03 -7.95
C VAL A 146 22.29 0.55 -7.62
N ILE A 147 21.06 0.18 -7.25
CA ILE A 147 20.74 -1.21 -6.90
C ILE A 147 20.86 -2.12 -8.12
N LEU A 148 20.37 -1.68 -9.28
CA LEU A 148 20.44 -2.47 -10.50
C LEU A 148 21.88 -2.73 -10.94
N LEU A 149 22.72 -1.69 -10.98
CA LEU A 149 24.13 -1.83 -11.35
C LEU A 149 24.88 -2.73 -10.36
N GLY A 150 24.60 -2.59 -9.05
CA GLY A 150 25.17 -3.45 -8.01
C GLY A 150 24.60 -4.88 -7.97
N SER A 151 23.57 -5.18 -8.76
CA SER A 151 22.98 -6.52 -8.85
C SER A 151 23.52 -7.34 -10.02
N LEU A 152 24.26 -6.74 -10.95
CA LEU A 152 24.77 -7.45 -12.12
C LEU A 152 25.87 -8.44 -11.73
N SER A 153 25.98 -9.53 -12.49
CA SER A 153 27.04 -10.51 -12.29
C SER A 153 28.40 -9.93 -12.69
N SER A 154 29.49 -10.54 -12.22
CA SER A 154 30.86 -10.08 -12.50
C SER A 154 31.23 -10.09 -13.99
N GLU A 155 30.45 -10.78 -14.84
CA GLU A 155 30.56 -10.75 -16.29
C GLU A 155 30.38 -9.32 -16.86
N TYR A 156 29.69 -8.45 -16.13
CA TYR A 156 29.39 -7.07 -16.52
C TYR A 156 30.31 -6.03 -15.86
N ASP A 157 31.28 -6.43 -15.03
CA ASP A 157 32.18 -5.51 -14.30
C ASP A 157 32.93 -4.52 -15.21
N THR A 158 33.32 -4.98 -16.40
CA THR A 158 34.02 -4.12 -17.37
C THR A 158 33.09 -3.04 -17.92
N MET A 159 31.83 -3.40 -18.21
CA MET A 159 30.82 -2.45 -18.68
C MET A 159 30.46 -1.45 -17.57
N LEU A 160 30.32 -1.92 -16.32
CA LEU A 160 30.07 -1.07 -15.15
C LEU A 160 31.16 0.00 -14.98
N LYS A 161 32.45 -0.39 -15.03
CA LYS A 161 33.58 0.55 -14.94
C LYS A 161 33.57 1.61 -16.03
N ILE A 162 33.17 1.25 -17.25
CA ILE A 162 33.04 2.19 -18.37
C ILE A 162 31.90 3.18 -18.08
N ILE A 163 30.75 2.70 -17.61
CA ILE A 163 29.60 3.54 -17.27
C ILE A 163 29.94 4.52 -16.13
N GLU A 164 30.60 4.06 -15.07
CA GLU A 164 31.06 4.89 -13.95
C GLU A 164 32.09 5.95 -14.40
N ALA A 165 33.01 5.58 -15.28
CA ALA A 165 34.00 6.49 -15.83
C ALA A 165 33.35 7.58 -16.71
N HIS A 166 32.27 7.28 -17.42
CA HIS A 166 31.58 8.26 -18.26
C HIS A 166 30.54 9.10 -17.50
N SER A 167 29.91 8.59 -16.45
CA SER A 167 28.97 9.35 -15.61
C SER A 167 29.69 10.36 -14.71
N SER A 168 30.89 10.02 -14.21
CA SER A 168 31.75 10.93 -13.43
C SER A 168 32.32 12.11 -14.24
N VAL A 169 32.48 11.95 -15.57
CA VAL A 169 32.93 13.04 -16.48
C VAL A 169 31.94 14.20 -16.48
N THR A 170 30.64 13.94 -16.37
CA THR A 170 29.59 14.99 -16.33
C THR A 170 29.60 15.86 -15.08
N LEU A 171 30.16 15.41 -13.95
CA LEU A 171 30.20 16.16 -12.68
C LEU A 171 31.48 16.99 -12.51
N MET A 172 32.57 16.64 -13.20
CA MET A 172 33.84 17.38 -13.14
C MET A 172 34.04 18.39 -14.27
N ASP A 173 33.27 18.29 -15.37
CA ASP A 173 33.37 19.20 -16.52
C ASP A 173 32.45 20.44 -16.44
N ALA A 174 31.72 20.62 -15.34
CA ALA A 174 31.02 21.87 -15.04
C ALA A 174 31.90 22.78 -14.15
N LYS A 175 32.92 23.41 -14.76
CA LYS A 175 33.57 24.61 -14.22
C LYS A 175 33.19 25.83 -15.05
#